data_AF-A0A7X0HW92-F1
#
_entry.id   AF-A0A7X0HW92-F1
#
_cell.length_a   1.000
_cell.length_b   1.000
_cell.length_c   1.000
_cell.angle_alpha   90.00
_cell.angle_beta   90.00
_cell.angle_gamma   90.00
#
_symmetry.space_group_name_H-M   'P 1'
#
loop_
_entity.id
_entity.type
_entity.pdbx_description
1 polymer ?
#
loop_
_entity_poly.entity_id
_entity_poly.type
_entity_poly.pdbx_seq_one_letter_code
_entity_poly.pdbx_strand_id
1 'polypeptide(L)'
;MKRFILLGILLSLFLMGCTSQTTGNSEEKVFKSSDEVVTKDEPKPLVFIYHTHNKESFISETQVQEPNIAYHDSKNITLVGKRFSQELIERNISNIHDNADIMDIMEKKGLSFNQSYRVSRDSLQEAIENNKSIKMVFDIHRDSQKRDNTTIKINGKDYARISFVISNSK
;
A
#
# COMPACT_ATOMS: atom_id res chain seq x y z
N MET A 1 -18.36 36.85 -17.47
CA MET A 1 -18.87 36.15 -16.28
C MET A 1 -17.86 35.07 -15.88
N LYS A 2 -16.96 35.37 -14.94
CA LYS A 2 -16.04 34.41 -14.33
C LYS A 2 -16.48 34.22 -12.89
N ARG A 3 -16.98 33.04 -12.54
CA ARG A 3 -17.27 32.64 -11.15
C ARG A 3 -16.08 31.83 -10.64
N PHE A 4 -15.28 32.46 -9.78
CA PHE A 4 -14.31 31.76 -8.94
C PHE A 4 -15.08 31.06 -7.82
N ILE A 5 -14.90 29.75 -7.70
CA ILE A 5 -15.42 28.97 -6.56
C ILE A 5 -14.35 29.04 -5.47
N LEU A 6 -14.81 29.50 -4.30
CA LEU A 6 -14.05 29.74 -3.09
C LEU A 6 -13.59 28.40 -2.48
N LEU A 7 -12.28 28.29 -2.22
CA LEU A 7 -11.65 27.20 -1.48
C LEU A 7 -11.88 27.45 0.02
N GLY A 8 -12.76 26.66 0.64
CA GLY A 8 -12.99 26.69 2.08
C GLY A 8 -12.21 25.56 2.77
N ILE A 9 -11.02 25.86 3.28
CA ILE A 9 -10.33 25.03 4.28
C ILE A 9 -10.90 25.43 5.64
N LEU A 10 -11.72 24.57 6.24
CA LEU A 10 -12.20 24.75 7.61
C LEU A 10 -11.23 24.03 8.54
N LEU A 11 -10.26 24.78 9.09
CA LEU A 11 -9.41 24.35 10.19
C LEU A 11 -10.20 24.59 11.50
N SER A 12 -10.76 23.54 12.11
CA SER A 12 -11.43 23.69 13.40
C SER A 12 -10.39 23.77 14.52
N LEU A 13 -10.08 24.99 14.93
CA LEU A 13 -9.50 25.28 16.23
C LEU A 13 -10.63 25.17 17.27
N PHE A 14 -10.56 24.22 18.21
CA PHE A 14 -11.41 24.21 19.39
C PHE A 14 -10.52 24.27 20.64
N LEU A 15 -10.33 25.48 21.16
CA LEU A 15 -9.86 25.73 22.50
C LEU A 15 -11.11 25.93 23.37
N MET A 16 -11.32 25.05 24.34
CA MET A 16 -12.09 25.38 25.53
C MET A 16 -11.40 24.75 26.73
N GLY A 17 -10.72 25.60 27.51
CA GLY A 17 -10.14 25.22 28.78
C GLY A 17 -11.21 24.95 29.83
N CYS A 18 -10.89 24.06 30.76
CA CYS A 18 -11.44 24.10 32.10
C CYS A 18 -10.31 23.79 33.07
N THR A 19 -9.82 24.83 33.73
CA THR A 19 -8.90 24.73 34.86
C THR A 19 -9.66 24.23 36.08
N SER A 20 -9.09 23.27 36.81
CA SER A 20 -9.50 22.98 38.19
C SER A 20 -8.28 22.49 38.97
N GLN A 21 -7.74 23.34 39.83
CA GLN A 21 -6.98 22.90 41.00
C GLN A 21 -7.96 22.90 42.18
N THR A 22 -8.13 21.75 42.84
CA THR A 22 -8.45 21.72 44.26
C THR A 22 -7.84 20.46 44.88
N THR A 23 -7.17 20.71 45.99
CA THR A 23 -6.57 19.81 46.97
C THR A 23 -7.56 18.82 47.59
N GLY A 24 -7.09 17.64 48.03
CA GLY A 24 -7.80 16.85 49.04
C GLY A 24 -7.63 15.36 48.89
N ASN A 25 -6.97 14.75 49.88
CA ASN A 25 -6.76 13.32 50.05
C ASN A 25 -7.94 12.72 50.83
N SER A 26 -8.64 11.74 50.26
CA SER A 26 -9.41 10.73 51.02
C SER A 26 -9.88 9.62 50.09
N GLU A 27 -9.59 8.38 50.48
CA GLU A 27 -9.98 7.14 49.82
C GLU A 27 -11.50 6.99 49.73
N GLU A 28 -12.03 6.70 48.54
CA GLU A 28 -13.34 6.06 48.40
C GLU A 28 -13.34 5.08 47.22
N LYS A 29 -13.61 3.82 47.54
CA LYS A 29 -13.58 2.67 46.64
C LYS A 29 -14.94 2.58 45.95
N VAL A 30 -15.03 2.99 44.68
CA VAL A 30 -16.25 2.86 43.87
C VAL A 30 -15.98 1.94 42.68
N PHE A 31 -16.63 0.78 42.70
CA PHE A 31 -16.76 -0.15 41.59
C PHE A 31 -17.53 0.52 40.45
N LYS A 32 -16.92 0.69 39.28
CA LYS A 32 -17.61 1.11 38.05
C LYS A 32 -17.40 0.10 36.94
N SER A 33 -18.54 -0.36 36.45
CA SER A 33 -18.77 -1.27 35.34
C SER A 33 -18.20 -0.74 34.02
N SER A 34 -17.75 -1.71 33.22
CA SER A 34 -17.65 -1.72 31.76
C SER A 34 -18.29 -0.54 31.02
N ASP A 35 -17.45 0.32 30.47
CA ASP A 35 -17.70 0.97 29.19
C ASP A 35 -16.59 0.49 28.24
N GLU A 36 -16.79 -0.69 27.65
CA GLU A 36 -16.11 -1.04 26.41
C GLU A 36 -16.58 -0.02 25.37
N VAL A 37 -15.73 0.96 25.08
CA VAL A 37 -15.85 1.77 23.88
C VAL A 37 -15.78 0.80 22.71
N VAL A 38 -16.94 0.42 22.17
CA VAL A 38 -17.04 -0.30 20.91
C VAL A 38 -16.50 0.64 19.84
N THR A 39 -15.20 0.57 19.60
CA THR A 39 -14.60 1.16 18.42
C THR A 39 -15.26 0.48 17.23
N LYS A 40 -15.77 1.25 16.26
CA LYS A 40 -16.14 0.70 14.96
C LYS A 40 -14.99 -0.19 14.51
N ASP A 41 -15.22 -1.49 14.39
CA ASP A 41 -14.23 -2.42 13.88
C ASP A 41 -13.81 -1.92 12.50
N GLU A 42 -12.57 -1.43 12.38
CA GLU A 42 -12.01 -1.15 11.07
C GLU A 42 -12.01 -2.45 10.26
N PRO A 43 -12.41 -2.40 8.98
CA PRO A 43 -12.55 -3.61 8.18
C PRO A 43 -11.19 -4.30 8.06
N LYS A 44 -11.07 -5.51 8.63
CA LYS A 44 -9.83 -6.29 8.62
C LYS A 44 -9.37 -6.57 7.18
N PRO A 45 -8.08 -6.38 6.84
CA PRO A 45 -7.60 -6.50 5.48
C PRO A 45 -7.66 -7.95 4.98
N LEU A 46 -8.22 -8.15 3.80
CA LEU A 46 -8.35 -9.45 3.13
C LEU A 46 -7.26 -9.67 2.07
N VAL A 47 -6.69 -8.59 1.56
CA VAL A 47 -5.68 -8.62 0.49
C VAL A 47 -4.43 -7.88 0.95
N PHE A 48 -3.26 -8.44 0.66
CA PHE A 48 -1.97 -7.77 0.82
C PHE A 48 -1.31 -7.60 -0.54
N ILE A 49 -0.89 -6.39 -0.88
CA ILE A 49 -0.25 -6.05 -2.15
C ILE A 49 1.15 -5.55 -1.84
N TYR A 50 2.16 -6.14 -2.45
CA TYR A 50 3.56 -5.73 -2.31
C TYR A 50 4.30 -5.86 -3.64
N HIS A 51 5.55 -5.42 -3.65
CA HIS A 51 6.40 -5.40 -4.84
C HIS A 51 7.81 -5.84 -4.48
N THR A 52 8.19 -7.06 -4.86
CA THR A 52 9.58 -7.51 -4.66
C THR A 52 10.58 -6.64 -5.42
N HIS A 53 10.22 -6.16 -6.61
CA HIS A 53 11.02 -5.22 -7.40
C HIS A 53 10.31 -3.87 -7.53
N ASN A 54 10.16 -3.15 -6.41
CA ASN A 54 9.39 -1.91 -6.31
C ASN A 54 9.79 -0.82 -7.33
N LYS A 55 11.06 -0.78 -7.77
CA LYS A 55 11.52 0.23 -8.73
C LYS A 55 11.35 -0.13 -10.20
N GLU A 56 10.86 -1.33 -10.54
CA GLU A 56 10.60 -1.71 -11.94
C GLU A 56 9.69 -0.68 -12.62
N SER A 57 10.15 -0.13 -13.74
CA SER A 57 9.44 0.91 -14.50
C SER A 57 9.21 0.50 -15.95
N PHE A 58 8.59 1.38 -16.72
CA PHE A 58 8.26 1.19 -18.13
C PHE A 58 9.19 2.04 -18.98
N ILE A 59 9.54 1.58 -20.18
CA ILE A 59 10.44 2.30 -21.09
C ILE A 59 10.01 3.77 -21.26
N SER A 60 8.71 4.04 -21.41
CA SER A 60 8.17 5.39 -21.58
C SER A 60 8.45 6.36 -20.43
N GLU A 61 8.72 5.83 -19.23
CA GLU A 61 9.00 6.63 -18.04
C GLU A 61 10.50 6.71 -17.74
N THR A 62 11.36 6.14 -18.58
CA THR A 62 12.81 6.07 -18.36
C THR A 62 13.60 6.59 -19.56
N GLN A 63 14.92 6.73 -19.39
CA GLN A 63 15.84 7.12 -20.47
C GLN A 63 16.45 5.91 -21.20
N VAL A 64 16.11 4.69 -20.78
CA VAL A 64 16.66 3.45 -21.35
C VAL A 64 15.69 2.85 -22.36
N GLN A 65 16.22 2.13 -23.34
CA GLN A 65 15.42 1.40 -24.34
C GLN A 65 15.29 -0.10 -24.02
N GLU A 66 16.10 -0.59 -23.08
CA GLU A 66 16.12 -1.99 -22.69
C GLU A 66 15.20 -2.23 -21.48
N PRO A 67 14.13 -3.03 -21.60
CA PRO A 67 13.19 -3.22 -20.51
C PRO A 67 13.84 -3.79 -19.26
N ASN A 68 14.85 -4.67 -19.36
CA ASN A 68 15.48 -5.31 -18.18
C ASN A 68 16.14 -4.30 -17.21
N ILE A 69 16.45 -3.09 -17.68
CA ILE A 69 17.08 -2.03 -16.88
C ILE A 69 16.20 -0.79 -16.73
N ALA A 70 14.92 -0.87 -17.11
CA ALA A 70 13.97 0.20 -16.92
C ALA A 70 13.54 0.26 -15.45
N TYR A 71 14.16 1.15 -14.69
CA TYR A 71 13.86 1.45 -13.29
C TYR A 71 13.63 2.95 -13.09
N HIS A 72 12.77 3.30 -12.13
CA HIS A 72 12.50 4.69 -11.78
C HIS A 72 12.07 4.80 -10.30
N ASP A 73 12.49 5.85 -9.59
CA ASP A 73 12.21 5.99 -8.16
C ASP A 73 10.73 6.28 -7.85
N SER A 74 10.07 7.14 -8.64
CA SER A 74 8.65 7.51 -8.42
C SER A 74 7.65 7.02 -9.46
N LYS A 75 8.06 6.79 -10.72
CA LYS A 75 7.19 6.32 -11.81
C LYS A 75 7.41 4.85 -12.12
N ASN A 76 6.99 3.99 -11.22
CA ASN A 76 7.29 2.56 -11.27
C ASN A 76 6.05 1.70 -11.01
N ILE A 77 6.25 0.39 -10.94
CA ILE A 77 5.21 -0.62 -10.80
C ILE A 77 4.36 -0.44 -9.54
N THR A 78 4.87 0.22 -8.49
CA THR A 78 4.10 0.50 -7.28
C THR A 78 2.87 1.38 -7.55
N LEU A 79 2.89 2.21 -8.61
CA LEU A 79 1.72 3.00 -9.01
C LEU A 79 0.57 2.11 -9.52
N VAL A 80 0.89 0.98 -10.16
CA VAL A 80 -0.11 -0.02 -10.56
C VAL A 80 -0.68 -0.71 -9.33
N GLY A 81 0.18 -1.10 -8.38
CA GLY A 81 -0.26 -1.67 -7.10
C GLY A 81 -1.15 -0.72 -6.30
N LYS A 82 -0.79 0.57 -6.25
CA LYS A 82 -1.60 1.63 -5.63
C LYS A 82 -2.96 1.77 -6.29
N ARG A 83 -3.02 1.80 -7.62
CA ARG A 83 -4.29 1.88 -8.33
C ARG A 83 -5.14 0.63 -8.07
N PHE A 84 -4.53 -0.55 -8.07
CA PHE A 84 -5.24 -1.79 -7.77
C PHE A 84 -5.80 -1.80 -6.34
N SER A 85 -5.03 -1.34 -5.36
CA SER A 85 -5.48 -1.15 -3.97
C SER A 85 -6.70 -0.23 -3.87
N GLN A 86 -6.68 0.90 -4.58
CA GLN A 86 -7.82 1.84 -4.63
C GLN A 86 -9.07 1.20 -5.23
N GLU A 87 -8.94 0.47 -6.34
CA GLU A 87 -10.06 -0.23 -6.99
C GLU A 87 -10.66 -1.32 -6.10
N LEU A 88 -9.84 -2.00 -5.27
CA LEU A 88 -10.33 -2.94 -4.26
C LEU A 88 -11.14 -2.23 -3.16
N ILE A 89 -10.65 -1.08 -2.67
CA ILE A 89 -11.35 -0.27 -1.67
C ILE A 89 -12.70 0.21 -2.20
N GLU A 90 -12.75 0.71 -3.44
CA GLU A 90 -14.01 1.12 -4.11
C GLU A 90 -15.02 -0.03 -4.23
N ARG A 91 -14.54 -1.28 -4.19
CA ARG A 91 -15.36 -2.50 -4.21
C ARG A 91 -15.63 -3.08 -2.82
N ASN A 92 -15.34 -2.31 -1.76
CA ASN A 92 -15.47 -2.71 -0.35
C ASN A 92 -14.58 -3.90 0.05
N ILE A 93 -13.43 -4.07 -0.61
CA ILE A 93 -12.43 -5.09 -0.26
C ILE A 93 -11.28 -4.40 0.48
N SER A 94 -11.27 -4.54 1.80
CA SER A 94 -10.18 -4.02 2.65
C SER A 94 -8.86 -4.71 2.29
N ASN A 95 -7.80 -3.91 2.16
CA ASN A 95 -6.50 -4.38 1.76
C ASN A 95 -5.38 -3.49 2.34
N ILE A 96 -4.16 -4.03 2.34
CA ILE A 96 -2.93 -3.30 2.64
C ILE A 96 -2.10 -3.23 1.35
N HIS A 97 -1.65 -2.02 1.00
CA HIS A 97 -0.61 -1.82 -0.02
C HIS A 97 0.70 -1.46 0.67
N ASP A 98 1.64 -2.38 0.66
CA ASP A 98 2.97 -2.19 1.22
C ASP A 98 3.81 -1.27 0.31
N ASN A 99 4.45 -0.28 0.94
CA ASN A 99 5.25 0.75 0.29
C ASN A 99 6.75 0.61 0.63
N ALA A 100 7.19 -0.53 1.17
CA ALA A 100 8.59 -0.79 1.44
C ALA A 100 9.47 -0.59 0.19
N ASP A 101 10.56 0.17 0.32
CA ASP A 101 11.56 0.30 -0.75
C ASP A 101 12.56 -0.85 -0.66
N ILE A 102 12.20 -1.99 -1.26
CA ILE A 102 13.01 -3.21 -1.23
C ILE A 102 14.40 -2.96 -1.84
N MET A 103 14.49 -2.17 -2.91
CA MET A 103 15.76 -1.84 -3.55
C MET A 103 16.67 -1.02 -2.62
N ASP A 104 16.14 0.00 -1.94
CA ASP A 104 16.90 0.78 -0.96
C ASP A 104 17.32 -0.05 0.27
N ILE A 105 16.44 -0.94 0.77
CA ILE A 105 16.79 -1.87 1.85
C ILE A 105 17.92 -2.80 1.43
N MET A 106 17.89 -3.32 0.20
CA MET A 106 18.96 -4.17 -0.33
C MET A 106 20.29 -3.41 -0.43
N GLU A 107 20.26 -2.19 -0.98
CA GLU A 107 21.44 -1.34 -1.13
C GLU A 107 22.11 -1.07 0.22
N LYS A 108 21.33 -0.64 1.22
CA LYS A 108 21.81 -0.38 2.58
C LYS A 108 22.41 -1.62 3.26
N LYS A 109 21.91 -2.81 2.93
CA LYS A 109 22.38 -4.08 3.48
C LYS A 109 23.49 -4.73 2.63
N GLY A 110 23.91 -4.11 1.53
CA GLY A 110 24.90 -4.69 0.60
C GLY A 110 24.44 -6.01 -0.02
N LEU A 111 23.13 -6.17 -0.23
CA LEU A 111 22.54 -7.38 -0.79
C LEU A 111 22.45 -7.30 -2.31
N SER A 112 22.58 -8.46 -2.97
CA SER A 112 22.42 -8.59 -4.41
C SER A 112 20.93 -8.61 -4.82
N PHE A 113 20.65 -8.26 -6.07
CA PHE A 113 19.28 -8.28 -6.62
C PHE A 113 18.58 -9.64 -6.48
N ASN A 114 19.32 -10.75 -6.58
CA ASN A 114 18.77 -12.11 -6.40
C ASN A 114 18.20 -12.36 -5.00
N GLN A 115 18.53 -11.50 -4.03
CA GLN A 115 18.03 -11.59 -2.66
C GLN A 115 16.78 -10.73 -2.43
N SER A 116 16.25 -10.04 -3.45
CA SER A 116 15.03 -9.23 -3.39
C SER A 116 13.85 -10.00 -2.80
N TYR A 117 13.59 -11.21 -3.32
CA TYR A 117 12.53 -12.10 -2.84
C TYR A 117 12.72 -12.56 -1.39
N ARG A 118 13.95 -12.55 -0.86
CA ARG A 118 14.18 -12.85 0.55
C ARG A 118 13.79 -11.65 1.40
N VAL A 119 14.23 -10.46 1.01
CA VAL A 119 13.94 -9.22 1.73
C VAL A 119 12.44 -8.90 1.73
N SER A 120 11.77 -9.02 0.58
CA SER A 120 10.33 -8.76 0.49
C SER A 120 9.48 -9.78 1.25
N ARG A 121 9.98 -11.02 1.41
CA ARG A 121 9.32 -12.06 2.22
C ARG A 121 9.25 -11.69 3.70
N ASP A 122 10.25 -10.98 4.24
CA ASP A 122 10.25 -10.57 5.65
C ASP A 122 9.03 -9.66 5.94
N SER A 123 8.80 -8.65 5.09
CA SER A 123 7.63 -7.76 5.17
C SER A 123 6.31 -8.50 5.00
N LEU A 124 6.26 -9.48 4.09
CA LEU A 124 5.08 -10.33 3.89
C LEU A 124 4.77 -11.17 5.13
N GLN A 125 5.79 -11.78 5.76
CA GLN A 125 5.61 -12.59 6.97
C GLN A 125 5.06 -11.75 8.10
N GLU A 126 5.63 -10.57 8.34
CA GLU A 126 5.13 -9.62 9.35
C GLU A 126 3.66 -9.23 9.07
N ALA A 127 3.31 -8.93 7.81
CA ALA A 127 1.95 -8.56 7.45
C ALA A 127 0.95 -9.68 7.73
N ILE A 128 1.27 -10.93 7.38
CA ILE A 128 0.42 -12.11 7.65
C ILE A 128 0.37 -12.41 9.15
N GLU A 129 1.46 -12.21 9.88
CA GLU A 129 1.52 -12.38 11.32
C GLU A 129 0.58 -11.44 12.06
N ASN A 130 0.61 -10.16 11.67
CA ASN A 130 -0.19 -9.10 12.26
C ASN A 130 -1.66 -9.11 11.76
N ASN A 131 -1.93 -9.68 10.58
CA ASN A 131 -3.25 -9.65 9.95
C ASN A 131 -3.69 -11.05 9.50
N LYS A 132 -4.17 -11.86 10.46
CA LYS A 132 -4.69 -13.22 10.20
C LYS A 132 -5.90 -13.27 9.26
N SER A 133 -6.49 -12.12 8.93
CA SER A 133 -7.60 -11.99 7.99
C SER A 133 -7.17 -12.06 6.52
N ILE A 134 -5.88 -11.85 6.20
CA ILE A 134 -5.37 -11.87 4.81
C ILE A 134 -5.67 -13.24 4.17
N LYS A 135 -6.28 -13.21 2.99
CA LYS A 135 -6.63 -14.40 2.17
C LYS A 135 -5.88 -14.44 0.86
N MET A 136 -5.45 -13.30 0.34
CA MET A 136 -4.69 -13.21 -0.91
C MET A 136 -3.53 -12.25 -0.76
N VAL A 137 -2.43 -12.61 -1.43
CA VAL A 137 -1.20 -11.85 -1.48
C VAL A 137 -0.85 -11.65 -2.95
N PHE A 138 -0.60 -10.41 -3.35
CA PHE A 138 -0.18 -10.06 -4.70
C PHE A 138 1.20 -9.44 -4.68
N ASP A 139 2.17 -10.14 -5.29
CA ASP A 139 3.44 -9.55 -5.70
C ASP A 139 3.29 -9.05 -7.13
N ILE A 140 3.20 -7.73 -7.31
CA ILE A 140 2.90 -7.14 -8.62
C ILE A 140 4.20 -6.69 -9.29
N HIS A 141 4.50 -7.33 -10.41
CA HIS A 141 5.62 -7.02 -11.29
C HIS A 141 5.15 -6.54 -12.66
N ARG A 142 6.06 -5.91 -13.41
CA ARG A 142 5.91 -5.79 -14.86
C ARG A 142 6.80 -6.80 -15.56
N ASP A 143 6.39 -7.19 -16.77
CA ASP A 143 7.21 -8.05 -17.62
C ASP A 143 8.39 -7.24 -18.20
N SER A 144 9.52 -7.89 -18.45
CA SER A 144 10.67 -7.33 -19.17
C SER A 144 10.70 -7.67 -20.66
N GLN A 145 9.65 -8.30 -21.18
CA GLN A 145 9.45 -8.46 -22.62
C GLN A 145 9.11 -7.15 -23.33
N LYS A 146 9.40 -7.11 -24.64
CA LYS A 146 9.08 -5.97 -25.52
C LYS A 146 7.57 -5.75 -25.63
N ARG A 147 7.19 -4.52 -25.97
CA ARG A 147 5.79 -4.06 -26.09
C ARG A 147 4.90 -4.98 -26.93
N ASP A 148 5.41 -5.48 -28.05
CA ASP A 148 4.66 -6.37 -28.96
C ASP A 148 4.22 -7.68 -28.30
N ASN A 149 4.97 -8.14 -27.29
CA ASN A 149 4.66 -9.35 -26.53
C ASN A 149 3.78 -9.08 -25.31
N THR A 150 3.83 -7.87 -24.75
CA THR A 150 3.13 -7.49 -23.51
C THR A 150 1.84 -6.71 -23.75
N THR A 151 1.53 -6.40 -25.00
CA THR A 151 0.35 -5.62 -25.39
C THR A 151 -0.58 -6.42 -26.28
N ILE A 152 -1.88 -6.17 -26.15
CA ILE A 152 -2.89 -6.62 -27.10
C ILE A 152 -3.75 -5.44 -27.54
N LYS A 153 -4.11 -5.39 -28.82
CA LYS A 153 -5.04 -4.40 -29.36
C LYS A 153 -6.44 -5.01 -29.44
N ILE A 154 -7.40 -4.40 -28.75
CA ILE A 154 -8.81 -4.82 -28.72
C ILE A 154 -9.65 -3.60 -29.11
N ASN A 155 -10.46 -3.72 -30.17
CA ASN A 155 -11.31 -2.63 -30.68
C ASN A 155 -10.54 -1.31 -30.91
N GLY A 156 -9.32 -1.40 -31.47
CA GLY A 156 -8.47 -0.24 -31.76
C GLY A 156 -7.72 0.34 -30.56
N LYS A 157 -8.01 -0.11 -29.33
CA LYS A 157 -7.35 0.34 -28.10
C LYS A 157 -6.32 -0.67 -27.62
N ASP A 158 -5.21 -0.17 -27.10
CA ASP A 158 -4.15 -1.00 -26.54
C ASP A 158 -4.41 -1.31 -25.07
N TYR A 159 -4.17 -2.58 -24.72
CA TYR A 159 -4.30 -3.11 -23.37
C TYR A 159 -3.03 -3.87 -22.99
N ALA A 160 -2.65 -3.77 -21.72
CA ALA A 160 -1.61 -4.64 -21.16
C ALA A 160 -2.15 -6.07 -21.09
N ARG A 161 -1.30 -7.04 -21.44
CA ARG A 161 -1.54 -8.44 -21.15
C ARG A 161 -1.19 -8.69 -19.69
N ILE A 162 -2.04 -9.45 -19.00
CA ILE A 162 -1.85 -9.81 -17.60
C ILE A 162 -1.58 -11.31 -17.55
N SER A 163 -0.57 -11.70 -16.77
CA SER A 163 -0.25 -13.09 -16.46
C SER A 163 -0.37 -13.31 -14.96
N PHE A 164 -0.93 -14.46 -14.57
CA PHE A 164 -1.02 -14.87 -13.17
C PHE A 164 -0.10 -16.06 -12.95
N VAL A 165 0.91 -15.89 -12.10
CA VAL A 165 1.73 -16.99 -11.60
C VAL A 165 1.21 -17.36 -10.23
N ILE A 166 0.56 -18.52 -10.12
CA ILE A 166 -0.03 -18.98 -8.87
C ILE A 166 0.94 -19.95 -8.21
N SER A 167 1.38 -19.62 -7.02
CA SER A 167 2.17 -20.50 -6.16
C SER A 167 1.31 -20.93 -4.97
N ASN A 168 1.37 -22.22 -4.63
CA ASN A 168 0.74 -22.74 -3.42
C ASN A 168 1.79 -22.77 -2.30
N SER A 169 1.50 -22.13 -1.18
CA SER A 169 2.21 -22.41 0.07
C SER A 169 1.72 -23.76 0.58
N LYS A 170 2.60 -24.77 0.57
CA LYS A 170 2.38 -26.00 1.34
C LYS A 170 2.87 -25.79 2.77
#